data_AF-A0A166BM99-F1
#
_entry.id   AF-A0A166BM99-F1
#
_cell.length_a   1.000
_cell.length_b   1.000
_cell.length_c   1.000
_cell.angle_alpha   90.00
_cell.angle_beta   90.00
_cell.angle_gamma   90.00
#
_symmetry.space_group_name_H-M   'P 1'
#
loop_
_entity.id
_entity.type
_entity.pdbx_description
1 polymer ?
#
loop_
_entity_poly.entity_id
_entity_poly.type
_entity_poly.pdbx_seq_one_letter_code
_entity_poly.pdbx_strand_id
1 'polypeptide(L)'
;MDNTFWSGDVYPSHVTVFDAECRALQIHKLPAPSILTRCTHLALEFAWIDFPSFSYLIERLPSVTHLGIYSTSLQFVDADQLGGFCKRHSSPRMVVIAASRTRWNAQDEDVELPKDKPSKFEAVDKRVAFIKLADHMKKGASRECWEANARGRRGIWEYGRARLEQLGRT
;
A
#
# COMPACT_ATOMS: atom_id res chain seq x y z
N MET A 1 15.59 10.50 -19.78
CA MET A 1 14.48 10.70 -18.83
C MET A 1 15.05 11.39 -17.62
N ASP A 2 14.46 12.52 -17.23
CA ASP A 2 14.94 13.36 -16.15
C ASP A 2 14.50 12.77 -14.80
N ASN A 3 15.47 12.26 -14.03
CA ASN A 3 15.26 11.62 -12.72
C ASN A 3 15.32 12.62 -11.56
N THR A 4 15.35 13.94 -11.83
CA THR A 4 15.41 15.00 -10.81
C THR A 4 14.28 14.94 -9.80
N PHE A 5 13.07 14.52 -10.20
CA PHE A 5 11.94 14.34 -9.29
C PHE A 5 12.22 13.31 -8.17
N TRP A 6 13.07 12.32 -8.43
CA TRP A 6 13.40 11.21 -7.53
C TRP A 6 14.75 11.38 -6.83
N SER A 7 15.47 12.46 -7.10
CA SER A 7 16.79 12.77 -6.54
C SER A 7 16.73 14.05 -5.72
N GLY A 8 16.74 13.89 -4.41
CA GLY A 8 16.79 15.00 -3.47
C GLY A 8 17.39 14.56 -2.14
N ASP A 9 17.86 15.52 -1.37
CA ASP A 9 18.47 15.29 -0.05
C ASP A 9 17.43 15.18 1.08
N VAL A 10 16.14 15.17 0.72
CA VAL A 10 15.02 15.04 1.64
C VAL A 10 14.50 13.60 1.60
N TYR A 11 14.50 12.95 2.76
CA TYR A 11 14.07 11.56 2.92
C TYR A 11 12.81 11.49 3.80
N PRO A 12 11.61 11.55 3.20
CA PRO A 12 10.37 11.47 3.95
C PRO A 12 10.22 10.10 4.62
N SER A 13 9.70 10.08 5.85
CA SER A 13 9.39 8.84 6.56
C SER A 13 8.19 8.09 5.95
N HIS A 14 7.31 8.82 5.24
CA HIS A 14 6.13 8.32 4.57
C HIS A 14 6.10 8.79 3.11
N VAL A 15 5.93 7.84 2.18
CA VAL A 15 5.75 8.12 0.77
C VAL A 15 4.53 7.37 0.25
N THR A 16 3.69 8.07 -0.51
CA THR A 16 2.59 7.47 -1.28
C THR A 16 2.90 7.64 -2.77
N VAL A 17 2.91 6.54 -3.51
CA VAL A 17 3.08 6.54 -4.97
C VAL A 17 1.76 6.14 -5.62
N PHE A 18 1.26 7.02 -6.48
CA PHE A 18 0.04 6.81 -7.25
C PHE A 18 0.37 6.20 -8.61
N ASP A 19 -0.55 5.38 -9.14
CA ASP A 19 -0.37 4.66 -10.41
C ASP A 19 1.02 3.99 -10.50
N ALA A 20 1.41 3.30 -9.43
CA ALA A 20 2.74 2.75 -9.25
C ALA A 20 3.04 1.67 -10.30
N GLU A 21 3.96 1.98 -11.23
CA GLU A 21 4.43 1.05 -12.25
C GLU A 21 5.80 0.49 -11.88
N CYS A 22 5.82 -0.65 -11.18
CA CYS A 22 7.05 -1.28 -10.72
C CYS A 22 7.75 -2.11 -11.80
N ARG A 23 7.06 -2.47 -12.89
CA ARG A 23 7.58 -3.40 -13.90
C ARG A 23 8.75 -2.82 -14.67
N ALA A 24 8.72 -1.52 -14.96
CA ALA A 24 9.82 -0.83 -15.61
C ALA A 24 11.13 -0.94 -14.81
N LEU A 25 11.05 -0.85 -13.47
CA LEU A 25 12.23 -0.99 -12.60
C LEU A 25 12.85 -2.38 -12.71
N GLN A 26 12.01 -3.42 -12.76
CA GLN A 26 12.46 -4.81 -12.89
C GLN A 26 13.04 -5.09 -14.28
N ILE A 27 12.31 -4.77 -15.35
CA ILE A 27 12.71 -5.05 -16.74
C ILE A 27 14.03 -4.37 -17.07
N HIS A 28 14.17 -3.11 -16.70
CA HIS A 28 15.36 -2.31 -17.03
C HIS A 28 16.43 -2.36 -15.93
N LYS A 29 16.25 -3.18 -14.89
CA LYS A 29 17.15 -3.30 -13.73
C LYS A 29 17.52 -1.95 -13.10
N LEU A 30 16.56 -1.03 -13.04
CA LEU A 30 16.77 0.31 -12.49
C LEU A 30 16.92 0.23 -10.95
N PRO A 31 17.68 1.16 -10.34
CA PRO A 31 17.72 1.30 -8.89
C PRO A 31 16.36 1.76 -8.36
N ALA A 32 16.11 1.50 -7.07
CA ALA A 32 14.96 2.09 -6.41
C ALA A 32 15.12 3.63 -6.36
N PRO A 33 14.03 4.41 -6.52
CA PRO A 33 14.08 5.86 -6.38
C PRO A 33 14.69 6.30 -5.04
N SER A 34 15.65 7.23 -5.08
CA SER A 34 16.47 7.57 -3.89
C SER A 34 15.63 8.07 -2.72
N ILE A 35 14.53 8.79 -2.99
CA ILE A 35 13.57 9.28 -1.99
C ILE A 35 12.93 8.16 -1.15
N LEU A 36 12.87 6.93 -1.69
CA LEU A 36 12.28 5.78 -1.00
C LEU A 36 13.27 5.06 -0.09
N THR A 37 14.58 5.28 -0.25
CA THR A 37 15.64 4.47 0.39
C THR A 37 15.68 4.54 1.91
N ARG A 38 15.08 5.58 2.51
CA ARG A 38 14.92 5.72 3.98
C ARG A 38 13.45 5.80 4.40
N CYS A 39 12.54 5.56 3.47
CA CYS A 39 11.12 5.56 3.75
C CYS A 39 10.77 4.36 4.65
N THR A 40 9.97 4.61 5.69
CA THR A 40 9.51 3.56 6.62
C THR A 40 8.07 3.15 6.35
N HIS A 41 7.26 4.06 5.82
CA HIS A 41 5.86 3.88 5.47
C HIS A 41 5.69 4.10 3.98
N LEU A 42 5.55 3.02 3.21
CA LEU A 42 5.38 3.11 1.76
C LEU A 42 3.96 2.68 1.38
N ALA A 43 3.21 3.58 0.76
CA ALA A 43 1.91 3.29 0.18
C ALA A 43 2.03 3.29 -1.34
N LEU A 44 1.56 2.23 -2.01
CA LEU A 44 1.52 2.14 -3.47
C LEU A 44 0.09 1.90 -3.93
N GLU A 45 -0.38 2.72 -4.85
CA GLU A 45 -1.62 2.49 -5.58
C GLU A 45 -1.34 1.84 -6.92
N PHE A 46 -2.03 0.73 -7.18
CA PHE A 46 -1.91 -0.01 -8.42
C PHE A 46 -3.24 -0.03 -9.17
N ALA A 47 -3.16 0.13 -10.48
CA ALA A 47 -4.24 -0.32 -11.36
C ALA A 47 -4.31 -1.86 -11.38
N TRP A 48 -3.14 -2.51 -11.36
CA TRP A 48 -2.96 -3.97 -11.39
C TRP A 48 -1.74 -4.34 -10.54
N ILE A 49 -1.89 -5.32 -9.64
CA ILE A 49 -0.79 -5.74 -8.76
C ILE A 49 0.00 -6.86 -9.43
N ASP A 50 1.29 -6.60 -9.64
CA ASP A 50 2.25 -7.59 -10.12
C ASP A 50 3.28 -7.88 -9.02
N PHE A 51 3.05 -8.96 -8.26
CA PHE A 51 3.90 -9.32 -7.10
C PHE A 51 5.38 -9.53 -7.44
N PRO A 52 5.77 -10.10 -8.60
CA PRO A 52 7.16 -10.12 -9.07
C PRO A 52 7.82 -8.74 -9.14
N SER A 53 7.22 -7.79 -9.87
CA SER A 53 7.75 -6.42 -10.00
C SER A 53 7.75 -5.68 -8.67
N PHE A 54 6.70 -5.88 -7.88
CA PHE A 54 6.58 -5.30 -6.55
C PHE A 54 7.64 -5.84 -5.58
N SER A 55 7.91 -7.15 -5.60
CA SER A 55 8.99 -7.77 -4.82
C SER A 55 10.35 -7.18 -5.17
N TYR A 56 10.62 -6.96 -6.47
CA TYR A 56 11.88 -6.37 -6.91
C TYR A 56 12.12 -4.98 -6.30
N LEU A 57 11.08 -4.16 -6.18
CA LEU A 57 11.17 -2.85 -5.52
C LEU A 57 11.41 -3.01 -4.00
N ILE A 58 10.63 -3.84 -3.33
CA ILE A 58 10.68 -3.99 -1.86
C ILE A 58 12.02 -4.57 -1.38
N GLU A 59 12.64 -5.48 -2.13
CA GLU A 59 13.99 -6.01 -1.84
C GLU A 59 15.05 -4.90 -1.75
N ARG A 60 14.83 -3.77 -2.44
CA ARG A 60 15.75 -2.62 -2.48
C ARG A 60 15.41 -1.56 -1.45
N LEU A 61 14.34 -1.74 -0.68
CA LEU A 61 13.83 -0.80 0.30
C LEU A 61 13.77 -1.43 1.70
N PRO A 62 14.92 -1.82 2.29
CA PRO A 62 14.95 -2.53 3.57
C PRO A 62 14.44 -1.69 4.75
N SER A 63 14.39 -0.36 4.61
CA SER A 63 13.84 0.55 5.63
C SER A 63 12.32 0.50 5.75
N VAL A 64 11.62 -0.04 4.74
CA VAL A 64 10.15 -0.08 4.73
C VAL A 64 9.66 -1.11 5.75
N THR A 65 8.97 -0.61 6.77
CA THR A 65 8.38 -1.41 7.85
C THR A 65 6.86 -1.46 7.77
N HIS A 66 6.23 -0.49 7.12
CA HIS A 66 4.80 -0.41 6.91
C HIS A 66 4.53 -0.26 5.41
N LEU A 67 3.77 -1.20 4.87
CA LEU A 67 3.50 -1.30 3.44
C LEU A 67 2.00 -1.21 3.18
N GLY A 68 1.59 -0.24 2.37
CA GLY A 68 0.20 -0.02 1.99
C GLY A 68 0.04 -0.40 0.53
N ILE A 69 -0.91 -1.28 0.25
CA ILE A 69 -1.25 -1.73 -1.10
C ILE A 69 -2.67 -1.26 -1.36
N TYR A 70 -2.80 -0.26 -2.22
CA TYR A 70 -4.09 0.28 -2.64
C TYR A 70 -4.43 -0.29 -4.00
N SER A 71 -5.66 -0.80 -4.13
CA SER A 71 -6.18 -1.22 -5.40
C SER A 71 -7.64 -0.82 -5.54
N THR A 72 -7.99 -0.28 -6.70
CA THR A 72 -9.38 -0.04 -7.11
C THR A 72 -10.07 -1.33 -7.56
N SER A 73 -9.34 -2.45 -7.60
CA SER A 73 -9.87 -3.74 -8.04
C SER A 73 -9.18 -4.89 -7.32
N LEU A 74 -9.82 -5.36 -6.24
CA LEU A 74 -9.34 -6.47 -5.42
C LEU A 74 -9.26 -7.81 -6.14
N GLN A 75 -9.92 -7.95 -7.29
CA GLN A 75 -9.85 -9.17 -8.08
C GLN A 75 -8.42 -9.46 -8.58
N PHE A 76 -7.52 -8.47 -8.52
CA PHE A 76 -6.12 -8.60 -8.92
C PHE A 76 -5.16 -8.82 -7.74
N VAL A 77 -5.68 -8.85 -6.51
CA VAL A 77 -4.88 -9.33 -5.37
C VAL A 77 -5.09 -10.84 -5.29
N ASP A 78 -4.08 -11.59 -5.71
CA ASP A 78 -4.01 -13.02 -5.47
C ASP A 78 -3.47 -13.27 -4.04
N ALA A 79 -4.24 -13.99 -3.23
CA ALA A 79 -3.88 -14.27 -1.84
C ALA A 79 -2.66 -15.20 -1.74
N ASP A 80 -2.50 -16.15 -2.65
CA ASP A 80 -1.36 -17.08 -2.65
C ASP A 80 -0.07 -16.34 -3.03
N GLN A 81 -0.15 -15.45 -4.01
CA GLN A 81 0.98 -14.59 -4.37
C GLN A 81 1.34 -13.61 -3.26
N LEU A 82 0.35 -13.04 -2.56
CA LEU A 82 0.57 -12.24 -1.36
C LEU A 82 1.26 -13.04 -0.26
N GLY A 83 0.84 -14.29 -0.02
CA GLY A 83 1.48 -15.18 0.94
C GLY A 83 2.93 -15.47 0.58
N GLY A 84 3.21 -15.72 -0.71
CA GLY A 84 4.57 -15.86 -1.24
C GLY A 84 5.42 -14.60 -1.06
N PHE A 85 4.85 -13.43 -1.32
CA PHE A 85 5.48 -12.13 -1.07
C PHE A 85 5.83 -11.96 0.40
N CYS A 86 4.87 -12.21 1.30
CA CYS A 86 5.07 -12.04 2.73
C CYS A 86 6.15 -13.00 3.27
N LYS A 87 6.20 -14.25 2.81
CA LYS A 87 7.27 -15.20 3.18
C LYS A 87 8.66 -14.74 2.73
N ARG A 88 8.74 -14.10 1.56
CA ARG A 88 10.01 -13.59 1.01
C ARG A 88 10.51 -12.34 1.74
N HIS A 89 9.59 -11.46 2.12
CA HIS A 89 9.94 -10.14 2.67
C HIS A 89 9.57 -10.03 4.14
N SER A 90 10.56 -10.13 5.01
CA SER A 90 10.40 -9.99 6.47
C SER A 90 10.47 -8.54 6.96
N SER A 91 10.93 -7.59 6.13
CA SER A 91 11.08 -6.19 6.54
C SER A 91 9.75 -5.50 6.88
N PRO A 92 8.64 -5.67 6.12
CA PRO A 92 7.38 -5.08 6.53
C PRO A 92 6.85 -5.81 7.76
N ARG A 93 6.61 -5.05 8.83
CA ARG A 93 5.96 -5.50 10.06
C ARG A 93 4.44 -5.42 9.95
N MET A 94 3.95 -4.54 9.09
CA MET A 94 2.54 -4.38 8.78
C MET A 94 2.35 -4.22 7.29
N VAL A 95 1.39 -4.96 6.73
CA VAL A 95 0.96 -4.84 5.33
C VAL A 95 -0.53 -4.52 5.33
N VAL A 96 -0.90 -3.33 4.88
CA VAL A 96 -2.28 -2.89 4.78
C VAL A 96 -2.75 -3.05 3.34
N ILE A 97 -3.73 -3.91 3.12
CA ILE A 97 -4.42 -4.01 1.82
C ILE A 97 -5.67 -3.17 1.91
N ALA A 98 -5.69 -2.11 1.13
CA ALA A 98 -6.76 -1.13 1.10
C ALA A 98 -7.53 -1.25 -0.23
N ALA A 99 -8.79 -1.65 -0.11
CA ALA A 99 -9.67 -1.87 -1.26
C ALA A 99 -10.57 -0.66 -1.52
N SER A 100 -10.46 0.00 -2.67
CA SER A 100 -11.49 0.95 -3.12
C SER A 100 -12.49 0.25 -4.03
N ARG A 101 -13.79 0.54 -3.87
CA ARG A 101 -14.86 -0.04 -4.70
C ARG A 101 -15.03 0.62 -6.07
N THR A 102 -14.62 1.88 -6.22
CA THR A 102 -14.74 2.64 -7.47
C THR A 102 -13.58 3.63 -7.57
N ARG A 103 -13.17 3.97 -8.80
CA ARG A 103 -12.22 5.06 -9.03
C ARG A 103 -12.95 6.42 -8.98
N TRP A 104 -14.27 6.47 -9.24
CA TRP A 104 -15.09 7.68 -9.31
C TRP A 104 -16.60 7.31 -9.11
N ASN A 105 -17.30 7.99 -8.18
CA ASN A 105 -18.73 7.86 -7.76
C ASN A 105 -19.03 6.65 -6.82
N ALA A 106 -19.58 6.82 -5.61
CA ALA A 106 -20.89 7.37 -5.24
C ALA A 106 -20.92 7.97 -3.80
N GLN A 107 -22.12 8.22 -3.27
CA GLN A 107 -22.37 8.71 -1.91
C GLN A 107 -22.58 7.53 -0.97
N ASP A 108 -21.65 7.29 -0.03
CA ASP A 108 -21.92 6.66 1.28
C ASP A 108 -20.72 6.89 2.22
N GLU A 109 -20.99 6.88 3.52
CA GLU A 109 -20.02 6.98 4.63
C GLU A 109 -19.48 5.60 5.05
N ASP A 110 -18.35 5.64 5.75
CA ASP A 110 -17.76 4.59 6.60
C ASP A 110 -16.87 3.50 5.96
N VAL A 111 -15.59 3.55 6.36
CA VAL A 111 -14.64 2.44 6.29
C VAL A 111 -15.25 1.23 6.98
N GLU A 112 -15.66 0.21 6.22
CA GLU A 112 -16.21 -1.03 6.77
C GLU A 112 -15.05 -1.97 7.14
N LEU A 113 -14.73 -2.06 8.44
CA LEU A 113 -13.93 -3.17 8.96
C LEU A 113 -14.77 -4.44 8.80
N PRO A 114 -14.25 -5.48 8.11
CA PRO A 114 -14.97 -6.75 8.02
C PRO A 114 -15.25 -7.29 9.44
N LYS A 115 -16.30 -8.12 9.59
CA LYS A 115 -16.64 -8.84 10.84
C LYS A 115 -15.40 -9.47 11.52
N ASP A 116 -15.53 -9.93 12.77
CA ASP A 116 -14.45 -10.54 13.59
C ASP A 116 -13.66 -11.69 12.93
N LYS A 117 -14.09 -12.17 11.76
CA LYS A 117 -13.36 -13.18 10.99
C LYS A 117 -12.34 -12.53 10.06
N PRO A 118 -11.12 -13.09 9.95
CA PRO A 118 -10.14 -12.64 8.99
C PRO A 118 -10.62 -12.88 7.55
N SER A 119 -10.30 -11.96 6.66
CA SER A 119 -10.44 -12.12 5.21
C SER A 119 -9.45 -13.17 4.67
N LYS A 120 -9.66 -13.61 3.43
CA LYS A 120 -8.72 -14.51 2.74
C LYS A 120 -7.29 -13.95 2.65
N PHE A 121 -7.14 -12.62 2.62
CA PHE A 121 -5.82 -11.97 2.60
C PHE A 121 -5.18 -11.93 3.98
N GLU A 122 -5.98 -11.67 5.01
CA GLU A 122 -5.51 -11.70 6.40
C GLU A 122 -5.17 -13.12 6.86
N ALA A 123 -5.73 -14.15 6.21
CA ALA A 123 -5.41 -15.55 6.48
C ALA A 123 -4.00 -15.97 6.02
N VAL A 124 -3.37 -15.27 5.06
CA VAL A 124 -2.09 -15.72 4.50
C VAL A 124 -0.86 -15.30 5.30
N ASP A 125 -0.94 -14.21 6.05
CA ASP A 125 0.14 -13.75 6.94
C ASP A 125 -0.44 -12.90 8.08
N LYS A 126 0.11 -13.05 9.29
CA LYS A 126 -0.35 -12.34 10.49
C LYS A 126 -0.14 -10.82 10.44
N ARG A 127 0.77 -10.34 9.59
CA ARG A 127 1.08 -8.91 9.41
C ARG A 127 0.11 -8.22 8.46
N VAL A 128 -0.72 -8.98 7.76
CA VAL A 128 -1.66 -8.44 6.77
C VAL A 128 -2.92 -7.98 7.49
N ALA A 129 -3.27 -6.71 7.28
CA ALA A 129 -4.54 -6.10 7.64
C ALA A 129 -5.31 -5.78 6.35
N PHE A 130 -6.56 -6.19 6.28
CA PHE A 130 -7.41 -5.86 5.14
C PHE A 130 -8.46 -4.82 5.57
N ILE A 131 -8.46 -3.68 4.87
CA ILE A 131 -9.42 -2.61 5.10
C ILE A 131 -10.18 -2.32 3.81
N LYS A 132 -11.49 -2.12 3.92
CA LYS A 132 -12.29 -1.59 2.81
C LYS A 132 -12.35 -0.08 2.94
N LEU A 133 -11.90 0.60 1.89
CA LEU A 133 -12.04 2.03 1.74
C LEU A 133 -13.40 2.29 1.06
N ALA A 134 -14.36 2.85 1.78
CA ALA A 134 -15.60 3.33 1.18
C ALA A 134 -15.33 4.65 0.45
N ASP A 135 -15.68 4.72 -0.84
CA ASP A 135 -15.79 5.94 -1.68
C ASP A 135 -14.84 7.12 -1.37
N HIS A 136 -13.57 6.84 -1.04
CA HIS A 136 -12.59 7.86 -0.66
C HIS A 136 -12.09 8.70 -1.86
N MET A 137 -12.60 8.43 -3.07
CA MET A 137 -12.18 9.07 -4.33
C MET A 137 -13.38 9.72 -5.03
N LYS A 138 -14.05 10.66 -4.35
CA LYS A 138 -15.01 11.58 -4.99
C LYS A 138 -14.31 12.40 -6.07
N LYS A 139 -15.01 12.64 -7.19
CA LYS A 139 -14.56 13.53 -8.27
C LYS A 139 -14.30 14.94 -7.72
N GLY A 140 -13.03 15.37 -7.68
CA GLY A 140 -12.60 16.66 -7.11
C GLY A 140 -12.04 16.62 -5.69
N ALA A 141 -12.18 15.50 -4.96
CA ALA A 141 -11.63 15.30 -3.60
C ALA A 141 -10.23 14.66 -3.60
N SER A 142 -9.65 14.40 -4.79
CA SER A 142 -8.35 13.75 -4.94
C SER A 142 -7.26 14.56 -4.23
N ARG A 143 -7.03 15.83 -4.60
CA ARG A 143 -5.92 16.61 -4.05
C ARG A 143 -5.91 16.72 -2.52
N GLU A 144 -7.04 16.98 -1.87
CA GLU A 144 -7.10 17.09 -0.39
C GLU A 144 -6.89 15.74 0.30
N CYS A 145 -7.46 14.66 -0.26
CA CYS A 145 -7.20 13.31 0.20
C CYS A 145 -5.71 12.95 0.03
N TRP A 146 -5.10 13.40 -1.07
CA TRP A 146 -3.70 13.17 -1.41
C TRP A 146 -2.77 13.95 -0.48
N GLU A 147 -3.05 15.23 -0.24
CA GLU A 147 -2.32 16.04 0.73
C GLU A 147 -2.49 15.48 2.15
N ALA A 148 -3.67 14.95 2.50
CA ALA A 148 -3.89 14.32 3.80
C ALA A 148 -3.11 13.00 3.96
N ASN A 149 -3.14 12.12 2.96
CA ASN A 149 -2.36 10.88 2.96
C ASN A 149 -0.84 11.16 2.97
N ALA A 150 -0.37 12.06 2.10
CA ALA A 150 1.05 12.46 2.01
C ALA A 150 1.55 13.15 3.29
N ARG A 151 0.68 13.89 4.00
CA ARG A 151 1.00 14.47 5.32
C ARG A 151 0.81 13.48 6.48
N GLY A 152 0.48 12.21 6.21
CA GLY A 152 0.20 11.19 7.23
C GLY A 152 -1.03 11.49 8.10
N ARG A 153 -1.90 12.40 7.66
CA ARG A 153 -3.11 12.86 8.38
C ARG A 153 -4.32 11.96 8.17
N ARG A 154 -4.29 11.08 7.17
CA ARG A 154 -5.32 10.03 6.96
C ARG A 154 -4.72 8.66 7.28
N GLY A 155 -5.21 8.09 8.37
CA GLY A 155 -4.60 7.01 9.15
C GLY A 155 -4.85 5.59 8.61
N ILE A 156 -4.52 5.30 7.34
CA ILE A 156 -4.55 3.90 6.86
C ILE A 156 -3.70 2.96 7.71
N TRP A 157 -2.63 3.50 8.30
CA TRP A 157 -1.78 2.80 9.24
C TRP A 157 -2.48 2.56 10.58
N GLU A 158 -3.30 3.53 11.04
CA GLU A 158 -4.11 3.42 12.24
C GLU A 158 -5.25 2.42 12.04
N TYR A 159 -5.94 2.46 10.90
CA TYR A 159 -6.95 1.46 10.52
C TYR A 159 -6.34 0.05 10.38
N GLY A 160 -5.16 -0.04 9.76
CA GLY A 160 -4.42 -1.29 9.66
C GLY A 160 -4.08 -1.86 11.05
N ARG A 161 -3.56 -1.01 11.94
CA ARG A 161 -3.25 -1.39 13.32
C ARG A 161 -4.50 -1.82 14.09
N ALA A 162 -5.55 -1.00 14.07
CA ALA A 162 -6.83 -1.32 14.73
C ALA A 162 -7.39 -2.66 14.23
N ARG A 163 -7.25 -2.95 12.93
CA ARG A 163 -7.67 -4.24 12.37
C ARG A 163 -6.81 -5.40 12.86
N LEU A 164 -5.49 -5.25 12.96
CA LEU A 164 -4.63 -6.28 13.55
C LEU A 164 -4.94 -6.51 15.03
N GLU A 165 -5.22 -5.45 15.79
CA GLU A 165 -5.65 -5.53 17.19
C GLU A 165 -6.97 -6.28 17.34
N GLN A 166 -7.97 -5.99 16.50
CA GLN A 166 -9.24 -6.74 16.45
C GLN A 166 -9.05 -8.23 16.17
N LEU A 167 -8.04 -8.58 15.36
CA LEU A 167 -7.71 -9.97 15.05
C LEU A 167 -6.80 -10.62 16.12
N GLY A 168 -6.42 -9.90 17.18
CA GLY A 168 -5.52 -10.39 18.23
C GLY A 168 -4.07 -10.58 17.79
N ARG A 169 -3.56 -9.74 16.88
CA ARG A 169 -2.26 -9.92 16.20
C ARG A 169 -1.20 -8.85 16.54
N THR A 170 -1.27 -8.25 17.73
CA THR A 170 -0.28 -7.27 18.21
C THR A 170 0.80 -7.88 19.09
#